data_AF-A0A117I2J4-F1
#
_entry.id   AF-A0A117I2J4-F1
#
_cell.length_a   1.000
_cell.length_b   1.000
_cell.length_c   1.000
_cell.angle_alpha   90.00
_cell.angle_beta   90.00
_cell.angle_gamma   90.00
#
_symmetry.space_group_name_H-M   'P 1'
#
loop_
_entity.id
_entity.type
_entity.pdbx_description
1 polymer ?
#
loop_
_entity_poly.entity_id
_entity_poly.type
_entity_poly.pdbx_seq_one_letter_code
_entity_poly.pdbx_strand_id
1 'polypeptide(L)'
;MRITCSPGFPGSMIGSIDLQPSKYYNAPSSNSQITDHVDPELVTIPYVEDLEFGSHFDAMKIMNGTYKDEMHVSYDVEFTIDVDKKGYITQFEHTFQLERYLDLVRTQSYKVIKTNWRGQIFHVMTYSYLEEVINTKDVLFRCNNAEDVFVVAELMPHRVGGIVVQPNNLYLHFRALISARDDLYPLDYMCEPDFDLSLD
;
A
#
# COMPACT_ATOMS: atom_id res chain seq x y z
N MET A 1 11.43 -2.50 4.83
CA MET A 1 10.00 -2.20 5.04
C MET A 1 9.41 -3.30 5.91
N ARG A 2 8.59 -3.01 6.92
CA ARG A 2 7.90 -4.07 7.67
C ARG A 2 6.46 -4.19 7.19
N ILE A 3 6.01 -5.42 6.95
CA ILE A 3 4.64 -5.74 6.53
C ILE A 3 4.10 -6.78 7.51
N THR A 4 3.23 -6.35 8.42
CA THR A 4 2.70 -7.21 9.48
C THR A 4 1.34 -7.79 9.12
N CYS A 5 1.00 -8.96 9.65
CA CYS A 5 -0.32 -9.54 9.60
C CYS A 5 -0.52 -10.44 10.83
N SER A 6 -1.46 -10.08 11.71
CA SER A 6 -1.72 -10.77 12.98
C SER A 6 -3.21 -10.79 13.32
N PRO A 7 -3.68 -11.64 14.25
CA PRO A 7 -5.07 -11.59 14.70
C PRO A 7 -5.41 -10.22 15.30
N GLY A 8 -6.50 -9.59 14.83
CA GLY A 8 -6.97 -8.31 15.35
C GLY A 8 -8.24 -8.44 16.18
N PHE A 9 -9.27 -9.02 15.58
CA PHE A 9 -10.59 -9.26 16.19
C PHE A 9 -11.07 -10.66 15.79
N PRO A 10 -12.07 -11.25 16.47
CA PRO A 10 -12.54 -12.60 16.15
C PRO A 10 -12.86 -12.77 14.64
N GLY A 11 -12.08 -13.62 13.97
CA GLY A 11 -12.23 -13.91 12.54
C GLY A 11 -11.66 -12.85 11.58
N SER A 12 -10.81 -11.92 12.05
CA SER A 12 -10.17 -10.89 11.23
C SER A 12 -8.67 -10.76 11.54
N MET A 13 -7.88 -10.64 10.47
CA MET A 13 -6.47 -10.25 10.58
C MET A 13 -6.35 -8.73 10.46
N ILE A 14 -5.41 -8.16 11.19
CA ILE A 14 -5.00 -6.77 11.07
C ILE A 14 -3.49 -6.73 10.80
N GLY A 15 -3.05 -5.70 10.09
CA GLY A 15 -1.65 -5.52 9.80
C GLY A 15 -1.33 -4.07 9.51
N SER A 16 -0.04 -3.79 9.35
CA SER A 16 0.49 -2.49 9.02
C SER A 16 1.64 -2.62 8.03
N ILE A 17 1.83 -1.59 7.21
CA ILE A 17 2.96 -1.48 6.29
C ILE A 17 3.71 -0.19 6.58
N ASP A 18 4.97 -0.33 7.00
CA ASP A 18 5.87 0.79 7.34
C ASP A 18 6.61 1.27 6.09
N LEU A 19 6.13 2.34 5.46
CA LEU A 19 6.62 2.83 4.17
C LEU A 19 7.96 3.56 4.24
N GLN A 20 8.27 4.20 5.36
CA GLN A 20 9.53 4.92 5.54
C GLN A 20 10.43 4.20 6.53
N PRO A 21 11.76 4.18 6.33
CA PRO A 21 12.70 3.66 7.31
C PRO A 21 12.54 4.40 8.64
N SER A 22 12.06 3.69 9.65
CA SER A 22 11.95 4.24 10.99
C SER A 22 13.33 4.22 11.67
N LYS A 23 13.59 5.21 12.53
CA LYS A 23 14.77 5.23 13.41
C LYS A 23 14.72 4.12 14.47
N TYR A 24 13.53 3.59 14.71
CA TYR A 24 13.22 2.50 15.61
C TYR A 24 13.10 1.22 14.76
N TYR A 25 14.21 0.85 14.12
CA TYR A 25 14.28 -0.41 13.40
C TYR A 25 14.13 -1.55 14.42
N ASN A 26 12.94 -2.15 14.46
CA ASN A 26 12.77 -3.41 15.16
C ASN A 26 13.42 -4.48 14.29
N ALA A 27 14.25 -5.32 14.90
CA ALA A 27 14.83 -6.45 14.19
C ALA A 27 13.71 -7.32 13.58
N PRO A 28 13.99 -8.01 12.44
CA PRO A 28 13.06 -8.96 11.86
C PRO A 28 12.51 -9.91 12.92
N SER A 29 11.21 -10.20 12.84
CA SER A 29 10.56 -11.09 13.79
C SER A 29 11.16 -12.49 13.66
N SER A 30 11.91 -12.95 14.67
CA SER A 30 12.47 -14.30 14.68
C SER A 30 11.42 -15.40 14.73
N ASN A 31 10.16 -15.02 15.00
CA ASN A 31 9.03 -15.93 15.19
C ASN A 31 8.00 -15.80 14.06
N SER A 32 8.32 -15.10 12.97
CA SER A 32 7.39 -14.99 11.87
C SER A 32 7.08 -16.36 11.29
N GLN A 33 5.79 -16.64 11.09
CA GLN A 33 5.29 -17.89 10.51
C GLN A 33 5.20 -17.82 8.98
N ILE A 34 5.66 -16.73 8.34
CA ILE A 34 5.45 -16.53 6.89
C ILE A 34 6.05 -17.65 6.04
N THR A 35 7.23 -18.16 6.40
CA THR A 35 7.93 -19.23 5.66
C THR A 35 7.32 -20.61 5.83
N ASP A 36 6.39 -20.78 6.78
CA ASP A 36 5.59 -22.01 6.90
C ASP A 36 4.47 -22.05 5.84
N HIS A 37 4.16 -20.90 5.24
CA HIS A 37 3.05 -20.73 4.30
C HIS A 37 3.47 -20.26 2.91
N VAL A 38 4.65 -19.67 2.76
CA VAL A 38 5.18 -19.12 1.52
C VAL A 38 6.63 -19.57 1.35
N ASP A 39 7.03 -19.87 0.10
CA ASP A 39 8.43 -20.18 -0.21
C ASP A 39 9.34 -19.01 0.22
N PRO A 40 10.41 -19.25 1.01
CA PRO A 40 11.36 -18.21 1.41
C PRO A 40 11.89 -17.35 0.26
N GLU A 41 12.05 -17.90 -0.95
CA GLU A 41 12.51 -17.13 -2.12
C GLU A 41 11.51 -16.04 -2.57
N LEU A 42 10.23 -16.23 -2.26
CA LEU A 42 9.14 -15.29 -2.56
C LEU A 42 8.95 -14.23 -1.46
N VAL A 43 9.65 -14.33 -0.33
CA VAL A 43 9.63 -13.36 0.77
C VAL A 43 10.59 -12.20 0.46
N THR A 44 10.54 -11.72 -0.78
CA THR A 44 11.26 -10.56 -1.30
C THR A 44 10.34 -9.80 -2.24
N ILE A 45 10.54 -8.48 -2.39
CA ILE A 45 9.76 -7.68 -3.31
C ILE A 45 10.59 -7.46 -4.58
N PRO A 46 10.12 -7.96 -5.75
CA PRO A 46 10.86 -7.79 -6.99
C PRO A 46 10.89 -6.32 -7.43
N TYR A 47 12.04 -5.92 -7.96
CA TYR A 47 12.23 -4.67 -8.68
C TYR A 47 12.14 -4.93 -10.19
N VAL A 48 11.28 -4.20 -10.88
CA VAL A 48 11.06 -4.32 -12.32
C VAL A 48 11.17 -2.95 -12.98
N GLU A 49 11.76 -2.89 -14.17
CA GLU A 49 11.72 -1.69 -15.02
C GLU A 49 10.64 -1.85 -16.09
N ASP A 50 9.66 -0.96 -16.07
CA ASP A 50 8.64 -0.81 -17.10
C ASP A 50 8.34 0.68 -17.28
N LEU A 51 8.97 1.29 -18.29
CA LEU A 51 8.93 2.74 -18.48
C LEU A 51 7.55 3.26 -18.93
N GLU A 52 6.68 2.39 -19.45
CA GLU A 52 5.35 2.74 -19.94
C GLU A 52 4.26 2.53 -18.90
N PHE A 53 4.56 1.84 -17.80
CA PHE A 53 3.59 1.48 -16.75
C PHE A 53 2.84 2.70 -16.19
N GLY A 54 3.52 3.84 -16.09
CA GLY A 54 2.96 5.10 -15.60
C GLY A 54 1.80 5.61 -16.44
N SER A 55 1.72 5.25 -17.73
CA SER A 55 0.62 5.64 -18.62
C SER A 55 -0.75 5.12 -18.15
N HIS A 56 -0.79 4.03 -17.37
CA HIS A 56 -2.03 3.52 -16.77
C HIS A 56 -2.71 4.53 -15.82
N PHE A 57 -1.93 5.42 -15.23
CA PHE A 57 -2.42 6.44 -14.30
C PHE A 57 -2.99 7.68 -14.99
N ASP A 58 -2.76 7.85 -16.31
CA ASP A 58 -3.27 9.02 -17.05
C ASP A 58 -4.80 9.01 -17.19
N ALA A 59 -5.42 7.83 -17.16
CA ALA A 59 -6.86 7.65 -17.20
C ALA A 59 -7.54 7.77 -15.82
N MET A 60 -6.78 7.79 -14.73
CA MET A 60 -7.31 7.88 -13.37
C MET A 60 -7.64 9.33 -13.01
N LYS A 61 -8.68 9.50 -12.19
CA LYS A 61 -9.02 10.82 -11.65
C LYS A 61 -8.03 11.18 -10.54
N ILE A 62 -7.34 12.30 -10.71
CA ILE A 62 -6.61 12.95 -9.61
C ILE A 62 -7.59 13.77 -8.78
N MET A 63 -7.56 13.58 -7.46
CA MET A 63 -8.40 14.30 -6.51
C MET A 63 -7.95 15.76 -6.35
N ASN A 64 -8.91 16.64 -6.02
CA ASN A 64 -8.66 18.08 -5.98
C ASN A 64 -7.79 18.47 -4.80
N GLY A 65 -8.02 17.87 -3.63
CA GLY A 65 -7.18 18.04 -2.44
C GLY A 65 -6.01 17.05 -2.40
N THR A 66 -5.15 17.23 -1.41
CA THR A 66 -4.19 16.19 -1.03
C THR A 66 -4.92 15.04 -0.34
N TYR A 67 -4.22 13.92 -0.13
CA TYR A 67 -4.68 12.83 0.74
C TYR A 67 -5.27 13.40 2.05
N LYS A 68 -4.50 14.22 2.75
CA LYS A 68 -4.91 14.78 4.05
C LYS A 68 -6.12 15.72 3.97
N ASP A 69 -6.23 16.51 2.89
CA ASP A 69 -7.34 17.45 2.73
C ASP A 69 -8.67 16.75 2.42
N GLU A 70 -8.60 15.58 1.78
CA GLU A 70 -9.76 14.81 1.32
C GLU A 70 -10.28 13.83 2.40
N MET A 71 -9.49 13.55 3.43
CA MET A 71 -9.88 12.74 4.58
C MET A 71 -11.04 13.41 5.34
N HIS A 72 -12.09 12.65 5.62
CA HIS A 72 -13.39 13.08 6.17
C HIS A 72 -14.21 14.02 5.26
N VAL A 73 -13.79 14.22 4.01
CA VAL A 73 -14.52 14.99 3.00
C VAL A 73 -15.00 14.07 1.88
N SER A 74 -14.06 13.38 1.24
CA SER A 74 -14.32 12.46 0.13
C SER A 74 -14.27 10.99 0.56
N TYR A 75 -13.56 10.69 1.65
CA TYR A 75 -13.41 9.35 2.17
C TYR A 75 -13.14 9.32 3.68
N ASP A 76 -13.37 8.18 4.29
CA ASP A 76 -12.86 7.77 5.60
C ASP A 76 -11.86 6.62 5.44
N VAL A 77 -11.16 6.28 6.51
CA VAL A 77 -10.25 5.13 6.55
C VAL A 77 -10.78 4.15 7.59
N GLU A 78 -10.66 2.85 7.31
CA GLU A 78 -11.08 1.83 8.27
C GLU A 78 -10.17 1.86 9.51
N PHE A 79 -8.89 2.15 9.26
CA PHE A 79 -7.81 2.22 10.23
C PHE A 79 -6.88 3.40 9.93
N THR A 80 -5.71 3.43 10.53
CA THR A 80 -4.81 4.59 10.47
C THR A 80 -3.99 4.60 9.19
N ILE A 81 -3.86 5.78 8.59
CA ILE A 81 -2.82 6.08 7.61
C ILE A 81 -2.03 7.26 8.17
N ASP A 82 -0.79 6.99 8.56
CA ASP A 82 0.08 7.98 9.17
C ASP A 82 0.77 8.81 8.09
N VAL A 83 0.86 10.12 8.36
CA VAL A 83 1.52 11.07 7.49
C VAL A 83 2.54 11.89 8.27
N ASP A 84 3.66 12.19 7.63
CA ASP A 84 4.66 13.08 8.21
C ASP A 84 4.19 14.55 8.20
N LYS A 85 5.04 15.45 8.72
CA LYS A 85 4.75 16.88 8.78
C LYS A 85 4.62 17.55 7.40
N LYS A 86 5.11 16.91 6.34
CA LYS A 86 5.06 17.38 4.94
C LYS A 86 3.94 16.70 4.15
N GLY A 87 3.14 15.83 4.77
CA GLY A 87 2.01 15.13 4.15
C GLY A 87 2.38 13.81 3.46
N TYR A 88 3.61 13.32 3.58
CA TYR A 88 4.02 12.04 3.01
C TYR A 88 3.55 10.88 3.87
N ILE A 89 3.02 9.83 3.26
CA ILE A 89 2.58 8.64 3.98
C ILE A 89 3.79 7.94 4.59
N THR A 90 3.72 7.61 5.88
CA THR A 90 4.77 6.90 6.61
C THR A 90 4.39 5.47 6.92
N GLN A 91 3.09 5.21 7.14
CA GLN A 91 2.56 3.90 7.48
C GLN A 91 1.07 3.84 7.08
N PHE A 92 0.55 2.66 6.79
CA PHE A 92 -0.89 2.42 6.79
C PHE A 92 -1.24 1.07 7.39
N GLU A 93 -2.43 0.97 7.98
CA GLU A 93 -3.02 -0.25 8.51
C GLU A 93 -3.97 -0.92 7.50
N HIS A 94 -4.09 -2.24 7.56
CA HIS A 94 -4.95 -3.03 6.68
C HIS A 94 -5.67 -4.18 7.40
N THR A 95 -6.77 -4.64 6.81
CA THR A 95 -7.59 -5.78 7.27
C THR A 95 -7.67 -6.90 6.24
N PHE A 96 -6.60 -7.11 5.49
CA PHE A 96 -6.54 -8.22 4.54
C PHE A 96 -6.87 -9.54 5.24
N GLN A 97 -7.77 -10.33 4.64
CA GLN A 97 -7.94 -11.72 5.04
C GLN A 97 -6.60 -12.45 4.93
N LEU A 98 -6.37 -13.43 5.80
CA LEU A 98 -5.12 -14.20 5.81
C LEU A 98 -4.81 -14.77 4.43
N GLU A 99 -5.80 -15.34 3.76
CA GLU A 99 -5.66 -15.93 2.43
C GLU A 99 -5.23 -14.89 1.40
N ARG A 100 -5.80 -13.68 1.47
CA ARG A 100 -5.41 -12.58 0.58
C ARG A 100 -3.98 -12.12 0.86
N TYR A 101 -3.61 -11.95 2.13
CA TYR A 101 -2.25 -11.58 2.49
C TYR A 101 -1.23 -12.58 1.94
N LEU A 102 -1.44 -13.88 2.21
CA LEU A 102 -0.57 -14.95 1.71
C LEU A 102 -0.53 -15.00 0.18
N ASP A 103 -1.67 -14.79 -0.49
CA ASP A 103 -1.72 -14.80 -1.96
C ASP A 103 -0.96 -13.62 -2.56
N LEU A 104 -1.06 -12.42 -1.98
CA LEU A 104 -0.30 -11.24 -2.42
C LEU A 104 1.21 -11.47 -2.34
N VAL A 105 1.70 -12.17 -1.31
CA VAL A 105 3.13 -12.55 -1.20
C VAL A 105 3.48 -13.61 -2.25
N ARG A 106 2.72 -14.72 -2.33
CA ARG A 106 2.99 -15.84 -3.25
C ARG A 106 2.99 -15.43 -4.72
N THR A 107 2.12 -14.50 -5.08
CA THR A 107 1.98 -14.00 -6.46
C THR A 107 2.95 -12.86 -6.76
N GLN A 108 3.78 -12.45 -5.79
CA GLN A 108 4.64 -11.26 -5.87
C GLN A 108 3.86 -10.02 -6.33
N SER A 109 2.65 -9.87 -5.79
CA SER A 109 1.80 -8.71 -6.03
C SER A 109 2.34 -7.47 -5.34
N TYR A 110 3.11 -7.63 -4.26
CA TYR A 110 4.01 -6.60 -3.77
C TYR A 110 5.20 -6.47 -4.72
N LYS A 111 5.34 -5.33 -5.39
CA LYS A 111 6.35 -5.11 -6.44
C LYS A 111 6.74 -3.65 -6.48
N VAL A 112 8.03 -3.39 -6.74
CA VAL A 112 8.50 -2.06 -7.10
C VAL A 112 8.69 -1.99 -8.62
N ILE A 113 8.01 -1.05 -9.27
CA ILE A 113 8.07 -0.84 -10.71
C ILE A 113 8.65 0.55 -10.97
N LYS A 114 9.83 0.62 -11.60
CA LYS A 114 10.38 1.87 -12.11
C LYS A 114 9.70 2.22 -13.43
N THR A 115 9.14 3.42 -13.50
CA THR A 115 8.42 3.92 -14.67
C THR A 115 8.77 5.36 -14.99
N ASN A 116 8.55 5.79 -16.23
CA ASN A 116 8.38 7.19 -16.55
C ASN A 116 6.90 7.54 -16.42
N TRP A 117 6.59 8.67 -15.78
CA TRP A 117 5.25 9.24 -15.79
C TRP A 117 5.36 10.76 -15.85
N ARG A 118 4.66 11.37 -16.82
CA ARG A 118 4.65 12.83 -17.04
C ARG A 118 6.06 13.44 -17.20
N GLY A 119 6.99 12.68 -17.79
CA GLY A 119 8.36 13.14 -18.06
C GLY A 119 9.31 13.04 -16.85
N GLN A 120 8.89 12.39 -15.78
CA GLN A 120 9.68 12.18 -14.56
C GLN A 120 9.74 10.68 -14.22
N ILE A 121 10.84 10.25 -13.60
CA ILE A 121 10.96 8.87 -13.13
C ILE A 121 10.25 8.73 -11.78
N PHE A 122 9.43 7.69 -11.67
CA PHE A 122 8.76 7.28 -10.45
C PHE A 122 9.03 5.79 -10.19
N HIS A 123 8.95 5.41 -8.92
CA HIS A 123 8.86 4.05 -8.43
C HIS A 123 7.44 3.82 -7.93
N VAL A 124 6.74 2.86 -8.54
CA VAL A 124 5.42 2.41 -8.10
C VAL A 124 5.61 1.20 -7.20
N MET A 125 5.21 1.33 -5.95
CA MET A 125 5.16 0.23 -5.00
C MET A 125 3.72 -0.27 -4.86
N THR A 126 3.46 -1.50 -5.26
CA THR A 126 2.12 -2.10 -5.27
C THR A 126 1.83 -2.83 -3.96
N TYR A 127 0.59 -2.73 -3.47
CA TYR A 127 0.08 -3.42 -2.27
C TYR A 127 -1.18 -4.25 -2.57
N SER A 128 -1.38 -4.54 -3.85
CA SER A 128 -2.58 -5.15 -4.41
C SER A 128 -2.22 -5.89 -5.69
N TYR A 129 -3.15 -6.70 -6.22
CA TYR A 129 -2.98 -7.29 -7.55
C TYR A 129 -2.83 -6.19 -8.59
N LEU A 130 -2.04 -6.45 -9.64
CA LEU A 130 -1.68 -5.43 -10.63
C LEU A 130 -2.91 -4.85 -11.33
N GLU A 131 -3.90 -5.70 -11.63
CA GLU A 131 -5.19 -5.31 -12.22
C GLU A 131 -6.03 -4.40 -11.32
N GLU A 132 -5.86 -4.49 -10.00
CA GLU A 132 -6.49 -3.56 -9.05
C GLU A 132 -5.72 -2.23 -9.03
N VAL A 133 -4.38 -2.27 -9.13
CA VAL A 133 -3.53 -1.05 -9.15
C VAL A 133 -3.78 -0.19 -10.40
N ILE A 134 -4.03 -0.81 -11.55
CA ILE A 134 -4.25 -0.08 -12.83
C ILE A 134 -5.74 0.17 -13.14
N ASN A 135 -6.63 -0.06 -12.17
CA ASN A 135 -8.06 0.10 -12.36
C ASN A 135 -8.41 1.58 -12.57
N THR A 136 -8.97 1.93 -13.74
CA THR A 136 -9.29 3.32 -14.08
C THR A 136 -10.42 3.93 -13.25
N LYS A 137 -11.15 3.12 -12.46
CA LYS A 137 -12.16 3.61 -11.52
C LYS A 137 -11.55 4.09 -10.20
N ASP A 138 -10.31 3.72 -9.92
CA ASP A 138 -9.58 4.18 -8.75
C ASP A 138 -9.17 5.64 -8.94
N VAL A 139 -8.77 6.25 -7.84
CA VAL A 139 -8.39 7.65 -7.78
C VAL A 139 -6.96 7.81 -7.31
N LEU A 140 -6.37 8.93 -7.70
CA LEU A 140 -5.04 9.33 -7.30
C LEU A 140 -5.13 10.48 -6.30
N PHE A 141 -4.55 10.30 -5.13
CA PHE A 141 -4.35 11.37 -4.17
C PHE A 141 -2.90 11.86 -4.23
N ARG A 142 -2.72 13.17 -4.34
CA ARG A 142 -1.40 13.78 -4.12
C ARG A 142 -1.09 13.75 -2.62
N CYS A 143 0.12 13.40 -2.22
CA CYS A 143 0.51 13.52 -0.81
C CYS A 143 0.62 14.99 -0.39
N ASN A 144 1.12 15.85 -1.29
CA ASN A 144 1.20 17.29 -1.11
C ASN A 144 1.26 18.02 -2.47
N ASN A 145 1.46 19.34 -2.44
CA ASN A 145 1.50 20.17 -3.65
C ASN A 145 2.78 20.03 -4.49
N ALA A 146 3.77 19.24 -4.05
CA ALA A 146 4.99 19.02 -4.84
C ALA A 146 4.78 18.00 -5.97
N GLU A 147 3.69 17.22 -5.93
CA GLU A 147 3.34 16.24 -6.97
C GLU A 147 4.46 15.22 -7.24
N ASP A 148 5.26 14.91 -6.21
CA ASP A 148 6.37 13.97 -6.24
C ASP A 148 6.00 12.61 -5.62
N VAL A 149 4.84 12.51 -4.95
CA VAL A 149 4.31 11.28 -4.36
C VAL A 149 2.79 11.25 -4.46
N PHE A 150 2.24 10.12 -4.93
CA PHE A 150 0.82 9.87 -5.09
C PHE A 150 0.41 8.55 -4.45
N VAL A 151 -0.85 8.47 -4.02
CA VAL A 151 -1.51 7.24 -3.55
C VAL A 151 -2.54 6.83 -4.58
N VAL A 152 -2.48 5.58 -5.04
CA VAL A 152 -3.55 4.92 -5.79
C VAL A 152 -4.50 4.31 -4.78
N ALA A 153 -5.78 4.65 -4.87
CA ALA A 153 -6.78 4.20 -3.93
C ALA A 153 -8.11 3.86 -4.61
N GLU A 154 -8.71 2.77 -4.15
CA GLU A 154 -10.12 2.51 -4.41
C GLU A 154 -10.96 3.18 -3.29
N LEU A 155 -12.03 3.87 -3.68
CA LEU A 155 -13.02 4.40 -2.75
C LEU A 155 -14.27 3.52 -2.79
N MET A 156 -14.54 2.78 -1.72
CA MET A 156 -15.69 1.87 -1.67
C MET A 156 -16.48 1.97 -0.38
N PRO A 157 -17.80 1.70 -0.39
CA PRO A 157 -18.57 1.66 0.85
C PRO A 157 -18.01 0.63 1.84
N HIS A 158 -18.02 0.95 3.13
CA HIS A 158 -17.57 0.01 4.16
C HIS A 158 -18.42 -1.27 4.17
N ARG A 159 -17.73 -2.41 4.22
CA ARG A 159 -18.33 -3.74 4.24
C ARG A 159 -17.84 -4.54 5.43
N VAL A 160 -18.75 -5.26 6.08
CA VAL A 160 -18.45 -6.25 7.12
C VAL A 160 -18.99 -7.60 6.66
N GLY A 161 -18.13 -8.61 6.54
CA GLY A 161 -18.53 -9.93 6.04
C GLY A 161 -19.17 -9.91 4.64
N GLY A 162 -18.75 -8.96 3.79
CA GLY A 162 -19.31 -8.77 2.44
C GLY A 162 -20.61 -7.96 2.37
N ILE A 163 -21.17 -7.55 3.52
CA ILE A 163 -22.40 -6.75 3.59
C ILE A 163 -22.04 -5.27 3.69
N VAL A 164 -22.62 -4.42 2.85
CA VAL A 164 -22.44 -2.96 2.92
C VAL A 164 -23.14 -2.42 4.17
N VAL A 165 -22.36 -1.85 5.09
CA VAL A 165 -22.87 -1.32 6.37
C VAL A 165 -23.08 0.19 6.30
N GLN A 166 -22.24 0.91 5.56
CA GLN A 166 -22.32 2.37 5.42
C GLN A 166 -22.28 2.76 3.94
N PRO A 167 -23.42 2.69 3.21
CA PRO A 167 -23.45 2.89 1.75
C PRO A 167 -23.05 4.30 1.31
N ASN A 168 -23.21 5.29 2.19
CA ASN A 168 -22.91 6.69 1.91
C ASN A 168 -21.52 7.13 2.37
N ASN A 169 -20.80 6.26 3.10
CA ASN A 169 -19.45 6.56 3.60
C ASN A 169 -18.48 5.71 2.80
N LEU A 170 -17.65 6.38 2.00
CA LEU A 170 -16.62 5.73 1.19
C LEU A 170 -15.36 5.57 2.04
N TYR A 171 -14.78 4.39 2.00
CA TYR A 171 -13.56 4.04 2.70
C TYR A 171 -12.45 3.86 1.69
N LEU A 172 -11.27 4.36 2.04
CA LEU A 172 -10.09 4.29 1.20
C LEU A 172 -9.41 2.94 1.36
N HIS A 173 -9.25 2.22 0.24
CA HIS A 173 -8.45 1.01 0.15
C HIS A 173 -7.16 1.34 -0.60
N PHE A 174 -6.03 1.24 0.09
CA PHE A 174 -4.72 1.59 -0.45
C PHE A 174 -4.26 0.53 -1.46
N ARG A 175 -3.96 0.94 -2.71
CA ARG A 175 -3.55 0.01 -3.79
C ARG A 175 -2.08 0.11 -4.13
N ALA A 176 -1.55 1.33 -4.22
CA ALA A 176 -0.14 1.55 -4.54
C ALA A 176 0.34 2.93 -4.08
N LEU A 177 1.64 3.05 -3.86
CA LEU A 177 2.34 4.32 -3.67
C LEU A 177 3.18 4.59 -4.92
N ILE A 178 3.01 5.76 -5.54
CA ILE A 178 3.81 6.21 -6.67
C ILE A 178 4.74 7.30 -6.15
N SER A 179 6.05 7.12 -6.22
CA SER A 179 7.00 8.04 -5.58
C SER A 179 8.21 8.33 -6.47
N ALA A 180 8.60 9.61 -6.54
CA ALA A 180 9.89 10.03 -7.09
C ALA A 180 10.90 10.39 -5.98
N ARG A 181 10.63 9.98 -4.74
CA ARG A 181 11.37 10.36 -3.54
C ARG A 181 12.08 9.17 -2.93
N ASP A 182 13.16 8.76 -3.57
CA ASP A 182 14.03 7.68 -3.09
C ASP A 182 14.71 8.02 -1.74
N ASP A 183 14.76 9.30 -1.36
CA ASP A 183 15.22 9.73 -0.04
C ASP A 183 14.22 9.45 1.09
N LEU A 184 12.93 9.32 0.76
CA LEU A 184 11.86 8.97 1.72
C LEU A 184 11.50 7.48 1.65
N TYR A 185 11.52 6.92 0.44
CA TYR A 185 11.09 5.57 0.13
C TYR A 185 12.22 4.82 -0.61
N PRO A 186 13.33 4.52 0.08
CA PRO A 186 14.51 4.00 -0.58
C PRO A 186 14.30 2.55 -1.07
N LEU A 187 14.87 2.23 -2.23
CA LEU A 187 14.61 0.97 -2.94
C LEU A 187 15.07 -0.26 -2.16
N ASP A 188 16.22 -0.18 -1.50
CA ASP A 188 16.76 -1.25 -0.64
C ASP A 188 15.77 -1.59 0.49
N TYR A 189 15.19 -0.59 1.12
CA TYR A 189 14.16 -0.76 2.14
C TYR A 189 12.86 -1.34 1.57
N MET A 190 12.47 -0.99 0.35
CA MET A 190 11.23 -1.46 -0.27
C MET A 190 11.35 -2.88 -0.83
N CYS A 191 12.49 -3.24 -1.41
CA CYS A 191 12.72 -4.54 -2.06
C CYS A 191 13.06 -5.66 -1.06
N GLU A 192 13.56 -5.30 0.13
CA GLU A 192 13.87 -6.23 1.21
C GLU A 192 12.92 -6.02 2.41
N PRO A 193 11.65 -6.45 2.29
CA PRO A 193 10.71 -6.35 3.39
C PRO A 193 10.96 -7.40 4.49
N ASP A 194 10.62 -7.03 5.72
CA ASP A 194 10.35 -7.93 6.84
C ASP A 194 8.86 -8.27 6.81
N PHE A 195 8.48 -9.35 6.12
CA PHE A 195 7.12 -9.89 6.18
C PHE A 195 6.94 -10.63 7.51
N ASP A 196 6.03 -10.11 8.35
CA ASP A 196 5.81 -10.61 9.70
C ASP A 196 4.38 -11.14 9.86
N LEU A 197 4.20 -12.45 9.66
CA LEU A 197 2.96 -13.16 9.95
C LEU A 197 2.98 -13.76 11.37
N SER A 198 1.95 -13.46 12.15
CA SER A 198 1.60 -14.14 13.42
C SER A 198 0.19 -14.70 13.31
N LEU A 199 -0.02 -15.94 13.74
CA LEU A 199 -1.34 -16.60 13.78
C LEU A 199 -1.79 -16.94 15.20
N ASP A 200 -0.89 -16.76 16.17
CA ASP A 200 -1.10 -17.01 17.60
C ASP A 200 -1.61 -15.78 18.35
#